data_AF-A0A6N9HPD3-F1
#
_entry.id   AF-A0A6N9HPD3-F1
#
_cell.length_a   1.000
_cell.length_b   1.000
_cell.length_c   1.000
_cell.angle_alpha   90.00
_cell.angle_beta   90.00
_cell.angle_gamma   90.00
#
_symmetry.space_group_name_H-M   'P 1'
#
loop_
_entity.id
_entity.type
_entity.pdbx_description
1 polymer ?
#
loop_
_entity_poly.entity_id
_entity_poly.type
_entity_poly.pdbx_seq_one_letter_code
_entity_poly.pdbx_strand_id
1 'polypeptide(L)'
;MRLPGTRYQEHGWEQVRKLLGHCSLQAFRQCDADLLLDPSRAAESLEWYADAAGRLLRDHARRARGEAPGNSYGDSAAELALVLLYELQAQTADWAAFLGALAAEHARSGAFWREESGQGMLRKKVNDMFAVLRDKVDSDNYQVATGQPCSPNKIYTYRMLDTAYREIAQLFANWEHNAVQVGAILGRELHGFPIEVRQMRCVADCRAEWLIRWSETLEQFGGAPGPLHTRSKRFASMKNNPGKIAAMLREIGDYEELSSNQDGDWQLDEAESLSWMEDLWRVADEAQKVAEAEVCPSPRKAGLAALQGEALPVRLAVFQVLLGPADDSYPEEWLEPGSGELPSMARLAEMAGISVPTLRKRRNELIEKLKYGLNAEAGSTR
;
A
#
# COMPACT_ATOMS: atom_id res chain seq x y z
N MET A 1 1.71 2.84 10.62
CA MET A 1 3.15 3.12 10.83
C MET A 1 3.97 1.86 10.68
N ARG A 2 4.94 1.82 9.77
CA ARG A 2 5.95 0.76 9.68
C ARG A 2 7.33 1.32 10.00
N LEU A 3 7.57 1.64 11.28
CA LEU A 3 8.93 1.96 11.71
C LEU A 3 9.70 0.64 11.98
N PRO A 4 11.02 0.62 11.74
CA PRO A 4 11.84 -0.54 12.07
C PRO A 4 11.67 -0.94 13.53
N GLY A 5 11.43 -2.23 13.77
CA GLY A 5 11.25 -2.77 15.12
C GLY A 5 9.92 -2.44 15.82
N THR A 6 9.04 -1.60 15.24
CA THR A 6 7.75 -1.30 15.87
C THR A 6 6.69 -2.31 15.47
N ARG A 7 6.33 -3.21 16.39
CA ARG A 7 5.38 -4.30 16.12
C ARG A 7 3.95 -3.95 16.57
N TYR A 8 3.81 -3.04 17.53
CA TYR A 8 2.52 -2.64 18.11
C TYR A 8 1.96 -1.37 17.47
N GLN A 9 1.27 -1.54 16.36
CA GLN A 9 0.67 -0.44 15.60
C GLN A 9 -0.66 0.01 16.22
N GLU A 10 -0.99 1.30 16.09
CA GLU A 10 -2.10 1.90 16.85
C GLU A 10 -3.48 1.31 16.47
N HIS A 11 -3.68 0.94 15.20
CA HIS A 11 -4.96 0.38 14.75
C HIS A 11 -5.28 -1.00 15.36
N GLY A 12 -4.28 -1.85 15.59
CA GLY A 12 -4.46 -3.16 16.21
C GLY A 12 -4.26 -3.17 17.72
N TRP A 13 -3.57 -2.15 18.27
CA TRP A 13 -3.30 -2.04 19.70
C TRP A 13 -4.55 -2.09 20.56
N GLU A 14 -5.65 -1.49 20.11
CA GLU A 14 -6.89 -1.49 20.90
C GLU A 14 -7.42 -2.90 21.15
N GLN A 15 -7.28 -3.82 20.19
CA GLN A 15 -7.68 -5.22 20.37
C GLN A 15 -6.72 -5.95 21.30
N VAL A 16 -5.40 -5.75 21.14
CA VAL A 16 -4.36 -6.30 22.02
C VAL A 16 -4.60 -5.86 23.47
N ARG A 17 -4.78 -4.55 23.69
CA ARG A 17 -5.06 -3.94 25.00
C ARG A 17 -6.32 -4.50 25.64
N LYS A 18 -7.42 -4.60 24.89
CA LYS A 18 -8.68 -5.19 25.36
C LYS A 18 -8.52 -6.66 25.74
N LEU A 19 -7.75 -7.41 24.96
CA LEU A 19 -7.49 -8.82 25.21
C LEU A 19 -6.63 -9.02 26.47
N LEU A 20 -5.50 -8.31 26.57
CA LEU A 20 -4.64 -8.31 27.76
C LEU A 20 -5.41 -7.90 29.02
N GLY A 21 -6.18 -6.82 28.96
CA GLY A 21 -6.99 -6.37 30.08
C GLY A 21 -8.04 -7.39 30.50
N HIS A 22 -8.70 -8.06 29.54
CA HIS A 22 -9.70 -9.09 29.84
C HIS A 22 -9.07 -10.33 30.50
N CYS A 23 -8.03 -10.90 29.89
CA CYS A 23 -7.35 -12.09 30.41
C CYS A 23 -6.69 -11.81 31.76
N SER A 24 -6.10 -10.62 31.96
CA SER A 24 -5.51 -10.24 33.25
C SER A 24 -6.55 -10.16 34.36
N LEU A 25 -7.71 -9.54 34.11
CA LEU A 25 -8.77 -9.51 35.11
C LEU A 25 -9.24 -10.91 35.50
N GLN A 26 -9.36 -11.81 34.54
CA GLN A 26 -9.74 -13.20 34.80
C GLN A 26 -8.64 -13.96 35.55
N ALA A 27 -7.36 -13.71 35.25
CA ALA A 27 -6.24 -14.24 36.02
C ALA A 27 -6.29 -13.75 37.47
N PHE A 28 -6.43 -12.44 37.70
CA PHE A 28 -6.44 -11.88 39.06
C PHE A 28 -7.62 -12.33 39.92
N ARG A 29 -8.74 -12.77 39.34
CA ARG A 29 -9.83 -13.43 40.10
C ARG A 29 -9.41 -14.74 40.76
N GLN A 30 -8.34 -15.37 40.27
CA GLN A 30 -7.78 -16.61 40.79
C GLN A 30 -6.56 -16.37 41.68
N CYS A 31 -6.15 -15.11 41.87
CA CYS A 31 -4.95 -14.74 42.62
C CYS A 31 -5.24 -14.64 44.11
N ASP A 32 -4.28 -15.09 44.93
CA ASP A 32 -4.24 -14.68 46.33
C ASP A 32 -3.81 -13.21 46.43
N ALA A 33 -4.55 -12.41 47.20
CA ALA A 33 -4.27 -10.99 47.39
C ALA A 33 -2.92 -10.76 48.08
N ASP A 34 -2.55 -11.67 48.99
CA ASP A 34 -1.30 -11.57 49.77
C ASP A 34 -0.07 -11.75 48.87
N LEU A 35 -0.22 -12.44 47.74
CA LEU A 35 0.83 -12.65 46.74
C LEU A 35 1.09 -11.41 45.87
N LEU A 36 0.12 -10.49 45.75
CA LEU A 36 0.28 -9.24 44.98
C LEU A 36 0.76 -8.05 45.83
N LEU A 37 0.53 -8.10 47.14
CA LEU A 37 0.85 -7.00 48.04
C LEU A 37 2.21 -7.15 48.72
N ASP A 38 2.82 -8.34 48.66
CA ASP A 38 4.14 -8.61 49.22
C ASP A 38 5.25 -8.38 48.16
N PRO A 39 6.06 -7.32 48.29
CA PRO A 39 7.14 -7.05 47.34
C PRO A 39 8.21 -8.15 47.31
N SER A 40 8.38 -8.92 48.40
CA SER A 40 9.34 -10.02 48.45
C SER A 40 8.96 -11.18 47.53
N ARG A 41 7.68 -11.26 47.16
CA ARG A 41 7.10 -12.27 46.25
C ARG A 41 6.89 -11.74 44.84
N ALA A 42 7.54 -10.64 44.46
CA ALA A 42 7.38 -10.04 43.14
C ALA A 42 7.75 -11.00 41.98
N ALA A 43 8.81 -11.80 42.14
CA ALA A 43 9.21 -12.77 41.12
C ALA A 43 8.21 -13.93 41.00
N GLU A 44 7.81 -14.52 42.14
CA GLU A 44 6.82 -15.61 42.19
C GLU A 44 5.47 -15.16 41.61
N SER A 45 5.05 -13.93 41.94
CA SER A 45 3.79 -13.38 41.43
C SER A 45 3.81 -13.09 39.94
N LEU A 46 4.97 -12.68 39.39
CA LEU A 46 5.14 -12.50 37.95
C LEU A 46 5.07 -13.83 37.21
N GLU A 47 5.76 -14.86 37.69
CA GLU A 47 5.75 -16.20 37.12
C GLU A 47 4.33 -16.76 37.09
N TRP A 48 3.65 -16.73 38.25
CA TRP A 48 2.25 -17.15 38.36
C TRP A 48 1.33 -16.37 37.42
N TYR A 49 1.47 -15.04 37.36
CA TYR A 49 0.62 -14.19 36.54
C TYR A 49 0.80 -14.48 35.05
N ALA A 50 2.05 -14.60 34.60
CA ALA A 50 2.35 -14.87 33.21
C ALA A 50 1.85 -16.25 32.77
N ASP A 51 1.92 -17.25 33.64
CA ASP A 51 1.33 -18.56 33.40
C ASP A 51 -0.21 -18.51 33.31
N ALA A 52 -0.85 -17.84 34.27
CA ALA A 52 -2.31 -17.72 34.31
C ALA A 52 -2.85 -16.92 33.12
N ALA A 53 -2.28 -15.74 32.85
CA ALA A 53 -2.67 -14.90 31.72
C ALA A 53 -2.32 -15.55 30.38
N GLY A 54 -1.19 -16.25 30.28
CA GLY A 54 -0.73 -16.92 29.06
C GLY A 54 -1.69 -18.04 28.63
N ARG A 55 -2.18 -18.86 29.59
CA ARG A 55 -3.23 -19.86 29.31
C ARG A 55 -4.49 -19.20 28.76
N LEU A 56 -4.97 -18.15 29.41
CA LEU A 56 -6.18 -17.43 28.99
C LEU A 56 -6.03 -16.78 27.62
N LEU A 57 -4.87 -16.22 27.30
CA LEU A 57 -4.60 -15.64 25.97
C LEU A 57 -4.65 -16.72 24.88
N ARG A 58 -4.06 -17.90 25.12
CA ARG A 58 -4.12 -19.03 24.18
C ARG A 58 -5.55 -19.52 23.97
N ASP A 59 -6.35 -19.61 25.04
CA ASP A 59 -7.76 -20.00 24.95
C ASP A 59 -8.60 -18.99 24.15
N HIS A 60 -8.20 -17.73 24.15
CA HIS A 60 -8.84 -16.66 23.39
C HIS A 60 -8.26 -16.44 21.99
N ALA A 61 -7.16 -17.13 21.62
CA ALA A 61 -6.46 -16.90 20.36
C ALA A 61 -7.35 -17.17 19.13
N ARG A 62 -8.19 -18.21 19.19
CA ARG A 62 -9.13 -18.59 18.12
C ARG A 62 -10.52 -17.98 18.24
N ARG A 63 -10.64 -16.86 18.97
CA ARG A 63 -11.89 -16.11 19.09
C ARG A 63 -11.78 -14.85 18.24
N ALA A 64 -12.92 -14.28 17.86
CA ALA A 64 -13.00 -13.10 16.98
C ALA A 64 -12.05 -11.94 17.38
N ARG A 65 -11.83 -11.68 18.68
CA ARG A 65 -10.86 -10.66 19.13
C ARG A 65 -9.41 -11.13 19.02
N GLY A 66 -9.13 -12.40 19.28
CA GLY A 66 -7.78 -12.96 19.20
C GLY A 66 -7.27 -13.01 17.77
N GLU A 67 -8.16 -13.35 16.82
CA GLU A 67 -7.88 -13.43 15.38
C GLU A 67 -7.89 -12.06 14.68
N ALA A 68 -8.34 -11.00 15.37
CA ALA A 68 -8.34 -9.66 14.81
C ALA A 68 -6.91 -9.23 14.42
N PRO A 69 -6.73 -8.50 13.31
CA PRO A 69 -5.41 -8.04 12.88
C PRO A 69 -4.79 -7.13 13.95
N GLY A 70 -3.60 -7.49 14.41
CA GLY A 70 -2.83 -6.76 15.42
C GLY A 70 -1.88 -5.74 14.80
N ASN A 71 -1.38 -6.00 13.60
CA ASN A 71 -0.57 -5.05 12.83
C ASN A 71 -0.64 -5.35 11.31
N SER A 72 0.03 -4.50 10.54
CA SER A 72 0.16 -4.66 9.08
C SER A 72 1.22 -5.67 8.62
N TYR A 73 1.85 -6.41 9.56
CA TYR A 73 2.81 -7.48 9.26
C TYR A 73 2.15 -8.87 9.29
N GLY A 74 0.83 -8.94 9.56
CA GLY A 74 0.08 -10.19 9.60
C GLY A 74 -0.04 -10.82 10.98
N ASP A 75 0.54 -10.22 12.03
CA ASP A 75 0.35 -10.71 13.40
C ASP A 75 -1.09 -10.47 13.87
N SER A 76 -1.66 -11.47 14.52
CA SER A 76 -2.94 -11.38 15.21
C SER A 76 -2.82 -10.64 16.55
N ALA A 77 -3.95 -10.12 17.05
CA ALA A 77 -3.99 -9.48 18.36
C ALA A 77 -3.60 -10.43 19.49
N ALA A 78 -3.90 -11.73 19.36
CA ALA A 78 -3.50 -12.75 20.33
C ALA A 78 -1.99 -13.01 20.32
N GLU A 79 -1.35 -13.07 19.16
CA GLU A 79 0.11 -13.24 19.05
C GLU A 79 0.83 -12.04 19.68
N LEU A 80 0.41 -10.83 19.34
CA LEU A 80 0.99 -9.61 19.92
C LEU A 80 0.79 -9.53 21.44
N ALA A 81 -0.38 -9.93 21.94
CA ALA A 81 -0.65 -9.99 23.37
C ALA A 81 0.24 -11.02 24.09
N LEU A 82 0.41 -12.21 23.51
CA LEU A 82 1.28 -13.25 24.07
C LEU A 82 2.74 -12.80 24.10
N VAL A 83 3.24 -12.23 23.02
CA VAL A 83 4.61 -11.68 22.98
C VAL A 83 4.78 -10.64 24.08
N LEU A 84 3.85 -9.68 24.20
CA LEU A 84 3.98 -8.62 25.21
C LEU A 84 3.91 -9.15 26.66
N LEU A 85 3.13 -10.21 26.89
CA LEU A 85 3.09 -10.88 28.19
C LEU A 85 4.44 -11.52 28.55
N TYR A 86 5.13 -12.11 27.58
CA TYR A 86 6.45 -12.70 27.83
C TYR A 86 7.58 -11.66 27.88
N GLU A 87 7.43 -10.53 27.18
CA GLU A 87 8.30 -9.36 27.41
C GLU A 87 8.20 -8.85 28.85
N LEU A 88 7.01 -8.89 29.46
CA LEU A 88 6.83 -8.51 30.87
C LEU A 88 7.66 -9.40 31.82
N GLN A 89 7.81 -10.70 31.51
CA GLN A 89 8.66 -11.59 32.31
C GLN A 89 10.14 -11.15 32.26
N ALA A 90 10.61 -10.67 31.11
CA ALA A 90 11.96 -10.13 30.97
C ALA A 90 12.11 -8.75 31.63
N GLN A 91 11.01 -8.00 31.78
CA GLN A 91 10.98 -6.63 32.29
C GLN A 91 10.45 -6.55 33.73
N THR A 92 11.15 -7.21 34.66
CA THR A 92 10.72 -7.34 36.07
C THR A 92 10.50 -6.01 36.79
N ALA A 93 11.19 -4.94 36.39
CA ALA A 93 11.01 -3.60 36.93
C ALA A 93 9.60 -3.02 36.63
N ASP A 94 9.05 -3.31 35.46
CA ASP A 94 7.70 -2.86 35.07
C ASP A 94 6.62 -3.60 35.87
N TRP A 95 6.84 -4.89 36.17
CA TRP A 95 6.00 -5.64 37.11
C TRP A 95 6.06 -5.09 38.54
N ALA A 96 7.26 -4.80 39.05
CA ALA A 96 7.43 -4.21 40.38
C ALA A 96 6.73 -2.84 40.49
N ALA A 97 6.80 -2.02 39.44
CA ALA A 97 6.08 -0.75 39.38
C ALA A 97 4.56 -0.94 39.40
N PHE A 98 4.05 -1.95 38.70
CA PHE A 98 2.64 -2.32 38.73
C PHE A 98 2.18 -2.78 40.12
N LEU A 99 2.94 -3.65 40.79
CA LEU A 99 2.65 -4.06 42.17
C LEU A 99 2.65 -2.87 43.13
N GLY A 100 3.61 -1.96 43.00
CA GLY A 100 3.63 -0.71 43.77
C GLY A 100 2.37 0.15 43.54
N ALA A 101 1.90 0.23 42.29
CA ALA A 101 0.67 0.94 41.95
C ALA A 101 -0.60 0.26 42.48
N LEU A 102 -0.60 -1.07 42.64
CA LEU A 102 -1.66 -1.83 43.31
C LEU A 102 -1.63 -1.59 44.82
N ALA A 103 -0.46 -1.68 45.46
CA ALA A 103 -0.30 -1.45 46.89
C ALA A 103 -0.71 -0.02 47.29
N ALA A 104 -0.34 0.98 46.49
CA ALA A 104 -0.74 2.37 46.71
C ALA A 104 -2.27 2.57 46.58
N GLU A 105 -2.92 1.82 45.70
CA GLU A 105 -4.39 1.85 45.60
C GLU A 105 -5.04 1.11 46.77
N HIS A 106 -4.47 -0.03 47.16
CA HIS A 106 -4.92 -0.79 48.31
C HIS A 106 -4.89 0.05 49.59
N ALA A 107 -3.82 0.84 49.80
CA ALA A 107 -3.71 1.74 50.93
C ALA A 107 -4.80 2.83 50.95
N ARG A 108 -5.35 3.22 49.80
CA ARG A 108 -6.40 4.25 49.69
C ARG A 108 -7.81 3.70 49.73
N SER A 109 -8.01 2.54 49.12
CA SER A 109 -9.34 2.02 48.74
C SER A 109 -9.59 0.60 49.25
N GLY A 110 -8.67 0.02 50.05
CA GLY A 110 -8.74 -1.37 50.50
C GLY A 110 -8.59 -2.38 49.35
N ALA A 111 -9.12 -3.59 49.53
CA ALA A 111 -9.06 -4.68 48.55
C ALA A 111 -10.01 -4.46 47.35
N PHE A 112 -9.87 -3.34 46.64
CA PHE A 112 -10.78 -2.87 45.60
C PHE A 112 -11.02 -3.90 44.48
N TRP A 113 -10.05 -4.78 44.20
CA TRP A 113 -10.19 -5.83 43.18
C TRP A 113 -11.18 -6.95 43.56
N ARG A 114 -11.59 -7.06 44.83
CA ARG A 114 -12.63 -8.00 45.28
C ARG A 114 -14.04 -7.49 44.97
N GLU A 115 -14.20 -6.19 44.80
CA GLU A 115 -15.49 -5.58 44.49
C GLU A 115 -15.67 -5.42 42.99
N GLU A 116 -16.91 -5.56 42.51
CA GLU A 116 -17.25 -5.35 41.10
C GLU A 116 -16.94 -3.91 40.65
N SER A 117 -17.15 -2.95 41.55
CA SER A 117 -16.84 -1.52 41.39
C SER A 117 -15.35 -1.27 41.08
N GLY A 118 -14.44 -2.08 41.64
CA GLY A 118 -13.00 -1.91 41.49
C GLY A 118 -12.38 -2.63 40.28
N GLN A 119 -13.14 -3.46 39.56
CA GLN A 119 -12.63 -4.12 38.34
C GLN A 119 -12.21 -3.12 37.26
N GLY A 120 -12.93 -1.99 37.15
CA GLY A 120 -12.56 -0.90 36.23
C GLY A 120 -11.19 -0.30 36.57
N MET A 121 -10.91 -0.13 37.86
CA MET A 121 -9.62 0.40 38.34
C MET A 121 -8.48 -0.60 38.09
N LEU A 122 -8.69 -1.88 38.37
CA LEU A 122 -7.67 -2.92 38.13
C LEU A 122 -7.35 -3.01 36.64
N ARG A 123 -8.38 -3.02 35.78
CA ARG A 123 -8.22 -3.02 34.32
C ARG A 123 -7.41 -1.82 33.85
N LYS A 124 -7.66 -0.64 34.41
CA LYS A 124 -6.92 0.58 34.09
C LYS A 124 -5.43 0.40 34.42
N LYS A 125 -5.08 -0.06 35.61
CA LYS A 125 -3.67 -0.27 36.03
C LYS A 125 -2.96 -1.30 35.16
N VAL A 126 -3.64 -2.39 34.79
CA VAL A 126 -3.11 -3.39 33.85
C VAL A 126 -2.84 -2.77 32.48
N ASN A 127 -3.80 -2.00 31.95
CA ASN A 127 -3.65 -1.34 30.66
C ASN A 127 -2.51 -0.32 30.68
N ASP A 128 -2.35 0.42 31.77
CA ASP A 128 -1.26 1.40 31.95
C ASP A 128 0.11 0.69 31.96
N MET A 129 0.23 -0.44 32.68
CA MET A 129 1.45 -1.28 32.69
C MET A 129 1.81 -1.75 31.27
N PHE A 130 0.86 -2.36 30.55
CA PHE A 130 1.14 -2.85 29.20
C PHE A 130 1.37 -1.74 28.17
N ALA A 131 0.76 -0.56 28.34
CA ALA A 131 1.05 0.59 27.49
C ALA A 131 2.49 1.07 27.67
N VAL A 132 2.98 1.15 28.92
CA VAL A 132 4.37 1.50 29.22
C VAL A 132 5.33 0.45 28.66
N LEU A 133 5.04 -0.84 28.89
CA LEU A 133 5.85 -1.94 28.39
C LEU A 133 5.92 -1.95 26.86
N ARG A 134 4.79 -1.78 26.18
CA ARG A 134 4.74 -1.65 24.71
C ARG A 134 5.65 -0.54 24.22
N ASP A 135 5.51 0.66 24.79
CA ASP A 135 6.29 1.83 24.38
C ASP A 135 7.80 1.58 24.58
N LYS A 136 8.18 0.83 25.62
CA LYS A 136 9.56 0.40 25.88
C LYS A 136 10.06 -0.63 24.88
N VAL A 137 9.32 -1.73 24.67
CA VAL A 137 9.68 -2.80 23.73
C VAL A 137 9.87 -2.25 22.32
N ASP A 138 8.93 -1.44 21.82
CA ASP A 138 9.07 -0.81 20.50
C ASP A 138 10.28 0.14 20.45
N SER A 139 10.58 0.84 21.54
CA SER A 139 11.73 1.76 21.62
C SER A 139 13.07 1.02 21.61
N ASP A 140 13.15 -0.10 22.31
CA ASP A 140 14.32 -0.96 22.36
C ASP A 140 14.54 -1.63 21.00
N ASN A 141 13.47 -2.19 20.41
CA ASN A 141 13.52 -2.79 19.08
C ASN A 141 13.89 -1.78 18.00
N TYR A 142 13.37 -0.56 18.06
CA TYR A 142 13.77 0.51 17.15
C TYR A 142 15.25 0.85 17.27
N GLN A 143 15.77 0.97 18.49
CA GLN A 143 17.20 1.21 18.73
C GLN A 143 18.07 0.07 18.20
N VAL A 144 17.65 -1.18 18.39
CA VAL A 144 18.34 -2.36 17.85
C VAL A 144 18.33 -2.35 16.32
N ALA A 145 17.19 -2.04 15.69
CA ALA A 145 17.03 -2.07 14.25
C ALA A 145 17.76 -0.91 13.54
N THR A 146 17.82 0.27 14.15
CA THR A 146 18.34 1.50 13.50
C THR A 146 19.69 1.95 14.02
N GLY A 147 20.12 1.47 15.19
CA GLY A 147 21.26 2.02 15.94
C GLY A 147 21.03 3.44 16.48
N GLN A 148 19.84 4.03 16.28
CA GLN A 148 19.54 5.40 16.67
C GLN A 148 18.90 5.44 18.07
N PRO A 149 19.29 6.40 18.92
CA PRO A 149 18.67 6.53 20.24
C PRO A 149 17.19 6.85 20.11
N CYS A 150 16.38 6.06 20.81
CA CYS A 150 14.94 6.25 20.89
C CYS A 150 14.48 6.04 22.32
N SER A 151 13.55 6.88 22.76
CA SER A 151 12.93 6.74 24.07
C SER A 151 11.50 6.24 23.91
N PRO A 152 10.90 5.61 24.93
CA PRO A 152 9.50 5.19 24.89
C PRO A 152 8.54 6.34 24.53
N ASN A 153 8.81 7.54 25.04
CA ASN A 153 8.06 8.75 24.72
C ASN A 153 8.21 9.18 23.25
N LYS A 154 9.40 8.98 22.64
CA LYS A 154 9.65 9.28 21.23
C LYS A 154 8.86 8.33 20.32
N ILE A 155 8.91 7.02 20.59
CA ILE A 155 8.07 6.03 19.85
C ILE A 155 6.58 6.34 19.97
N TYR A 156 6.11 6.63 21.18
CA TYR A 156 4.72 7.01 21.40
C TYR A 156 4.34 8.25 20.57
N THR A 157 5.25 9.22 20.49
CA THR A 157 5.06 10.43 19.68
C THR A 157 4.98 10.08 18.19
N TYR A 158 5.84 9.19 17.68
CA TYR A 158 5.75 8.75 16.29
C TYR A 158 4.40 8.10 15.96
N ARG A 159 3.92 7.19 16.82
CA ARG A 159 2.60 6.55 16.61
C ARG A 159 1.47 7.57 16.58
N MET A 160 1.50 8.54 17.49
CA MET A 160 0.51 9.63 17.49
C MET A 160 0.56 10.45 16.20
N LEU A 161 1.77 10.78 15.72
CA LEU A 161 1.95 11.52 14.46
C LEU A 161 1.48 10.72 13.23
N ASP A 162 1.76 9.42 13.15
CA ASP A 162 1.24 8.55 12.08
C ASP A 162 -0.29 8.44 12.12
N THR A 163 -0.90 8.32 13.29
CA THR A 163 -2.36 8.34 13.44
C THR A 163 -2.95 9.68 12.98
N ALA A 164 -2.40 10.79 13.45
CA ALA A 164 -2.85 12.13 13.06
C ALA A 164 -2.73 12.35 11.55
N TYR A 165 -1.61 11.94 10.95
CA TYR A 165 -1.42 11.96 9.50
C TYR A 165 -2.52 11.17 8.77
N ARG A 166 -2.80 9.93 9.18
CA ARG A 166 -3.84 9.10 8.55
C ARG A 166 -5.22 9.73 8.61
N GLU A 167 -5.57 10.35 9.74
CA GLU A 167 -6.84 11.06 9.89
C GLU A 167 -6.91 12.29 8.98
N ILE A 168 -5.82 13.07 8.86
CA ILE A 168 -5.75 14.20 7.91
C ILE A 168 -5.83 13.70 6.46
N ALA A 169 -5.15 12.61 6.12
CA ALA A 169 -5.20 12.01 4.80
C ALA A 169 -6.61 11.55 4.44
N GLN A 170 -7.34 10.96 5.38
CA GLN A 170 -8.74 10.59 5.19
C GLN A 170 -9.65 11.80 4.98
N LEU A 171 -9.44 12.88 5.75
CA LEU A 171 -10.18 14.14 5.56
C LEU A 171 -9.87 14.77 4.19
N PHE A 172 -8.62 14.73 3.75
CA PHE A 172 -8.19 15.27 2.45
C PHE A 172 -8.75 14.43 1.29
N ALA A 173 -8.75 13.10 1.41
CA ALA A 173 -9.37 12.21 0.43
C ALA A 173 -10.87 12.47 0.28
N ASN A 174 -11.54 12.88 1.36
CA ASN A 174 -12.96 13.22 1.38
C ASN A 174 -13.21 14.73 1.56
N TRP A 175 -12.38 15.58 0.94
CA TRP A 175 -12.38 17.02 1.22
C TRP A 175 -13.69 17.71 0.85
N GLU A 176 -14.42 17.23 -0.17
CA GLU A 176 -15.69 17.84 -0.61
C GLU A 176 -16.75 17.80 0.50
N HIS A 177 -16.85 16.68 1.21
CA HIS A 177 -17.76 16.52 2.34
C HIS A 177 -17.25 17.21 3.62
N ASN A 178 -15.95 17.48 3.70
CA ASN A 178 -15.29 18.05 4.87
C ASN A 178 -14.70 19.45 4.58
N ALA A 179 -15.23 20.17 3.59
CA ALA A 179 -14.58 21.35 3.01
C ALA A 179 -14.26 22.44 4.04
N VAL A 180 -15.17 22.66 5.00
CA VAL A 180 -14.98 23.65 6.08
C VAL A 180 -13.83 23.25 6.99
N GLN A 181 -13.75 21.98 7.38
CA GLN A 181 -12.67 21.48 8.25
C GLN A 181 -11.33 21.44 7.51
N VAL A 182 -11.31 21.01 6.25
CA VAL A 182 -10.11 21.01 5.42
C VAL A 182 -9.60 22.44 5.19
N GLY A 183 -10.49 23.40 4.95
CA GLY A 183 -10.15 24.82 4.88
C GLY A 183 -9.51 25.33 6.17
N ALA A 184 -10.06 24.95 7.33
CA ALA A 184 -9.47 25.31 8.63
C ALA A 184 -8.07 24.69 8.84
N ILE A 185 -7.86 23.44 8.44
CA ILE A 185 -6.54 22.77 8.48
C ILE A 185 -5.53 23.51 7.58
N LEU A 186 -5.94 23.86 6.37
CA LEU A 186 -5.10 24.60 5.41
C LEU A 186 -4.93 26.08 5.79
N GLY A 187 -5.79 26.60 6.68
CA GLY A 187 -5.81 27.99 7.15
C GLY A 187 -6.31 28.98 6.10
N ARG A 188 -7.17 28.53 5.18
CA ARG A 188 -7.78 29.34 4.12
C ARG A 188 -9.13 28.77 3.72
N GLU A 189 -10.01 29.62 3.23
CA GLU A 189 -11.24 29.16 2.60
C GLU A 189 -10.94 28.41 1.29
N LEU A 190 -11.76 27.41 0.97
CA LEU A 190 -11.60 26.59 -0.23
C LEU A 190 -12.46 27.14 -1.36
N HIS A 191 -11.81 27.62 -2.41
CA HIS A 191 -12.45 27.97 -3.68
C HIS A 191 -11.96 26.98 -4.74
N GLY A 192 -12.68 25.86 -4.89
CA GLY A 192 -12.30 24.75 -5.78
C GLY A 192 -11.31 23.75 -5.16
N PHE A 193 -10.72 22.91 -6.01
CA PHE A 193 -9.91 21.77 -5.58
C PHE A 193 -8.62 22.22 -4.86
N PRO A 194 -8.35 21.77 -3.62
CA PRO A 194 -7.13 22.15 -2.90
C PRO A 194 -5.93 21.38 -3.45
N ILE A 195 -4.90 22.08 -3.95
CA ILE A 195 -3.68 21.45 -4.49
C ILE A 195 -2.97 20.60 -3.43
N GLU A 196 -3.07 20.98 -2.15
CA GLU A 196 -2.45 20.31 -1.01
C GLU A 196 -2.96 18.86 -0.84
N VAL A 197 -4.24 18.61 -1.17
CA VAL A 197 -4.82 17.26 -1.18
C VAL A 197 -4.08 16.35 -2.15
N ARG A 198 -3.64 16.88 -3.29
CA ARG A 198 -2.88 16.12 -4.30
C ARG A 198 -1.39 16.01 -3.95
N GLN A 199 -0.86 16.94 -3.18
CA GLN A 199 0.55 16.97 -2.80
C GLN A 199 0.87 16.00 -1.67
N MET A 200 -0.07 15.70 -0.78
CA MET A 200 0.16 14.83 0.35
C MET A 200 0.06 13.35 -0.06
N ARG A 201 1.21 12.72 -0.34
CA ARG A 201 1.29 11.32 -0.79
C ARG A 201 1.76 10.39 0.32
N CYS A 202 2.65 10.86 1.17
CA CYS A 202 3.13 10.12 2.34
C CYS A 202 3.15 11.01 3.60
N VAL A 203 3.49 10.39 4.74
CA VAL A 203 3.58 11.08 6.03
C VAL A 203 4.61 12.22 6.03
N ALA A 204 5.69 12.11 5.24
CA ALA A 204 6.70 13.16 5.13
C ALA A 204 6.18 14.43 4.41
N ASP A 205 5.15 14.31 3.57
CA ASP A 205 4.50 15.45 2.91
C ASP A 205 3.56 16.21 3.85
N CYS A 206 3.20 15.61 4.99
CA CYS A 206 2.31 16.22 5.97
C CYS A 206 3.02 17.38 6.67
N ARG A 207 2.46 18.59 6.58
CA ARG A 207 3.05 19.78 7.21
C ARG A 207 2.71 19.83 8.70
N ALA A 208 3.68 20.23 9.52
CA ALA A 208 3.48 20.36 10.96
C ALA A 208 2.32 21.31 11.31
N GLU A 209 2.16 22.37 10.53
CA GLU A 209 1.07 23.35 10.68
C GLU A 209 -0.30 22.71 10.46
N TRP A 210 -0.43 21.77 9.51
CA TRP A 210 -1.67 21.06 9.25
C TRP A 210 -2.05 20.18 10.45
N LEU A 211 -1.08 19.50 11.04
CA LEU A 211 -1.32 18.65 12.21
C LEU A 211 -1.73 19.47 13.45
N ILE A 212 -1.07 20.62 13.67
CA ILE A 212 -1.43 21.54 14.75
C ILE A 212 -2.86 22.05 14.56
N ARG A 213 -3.20 22.55 13.37
CA ARG A 213 -4.54 23.07 13.07
C ARG A 213 -5.59 21.97 13.08
N TRP A 214 -5.31 20.80 12.52
CA TRP A 214 -6.18 19.64 12.62
C TRP A 214 -6.52 19.33 14.09
N SER A 215 -5.53 19.30 14.97
CA SER A 215 -5.76 19.07 16.39
C SER A 215 -6.62 20.17 17.04
N GLU A 216 -6.58 21.40 16.54
CA GLU A 216 -7.48 22.48 16.97
C GLU A 216 -8.90 22.28 16.44
N THR A 217 -9.05 21.87 15.18
CA THR A 217 -10.36 21.61 14.56
C THR A 217 -11.15 20.50 15.25
N LEU A 218 -10.51 19.55 15.92
CA LEU A 218 -11.22 18.47 16.62
C LEU A 218 -12.17 19.01 17.71
N GLU A 219 -11.82 20.12 18.37
CA GLU A 219 -12.72 20.75 19.34
C GLU A 219 -13.91 21.40 18.62
N GLN A 220 -13.64 22.10 17.52
CA GLN A 220 -14.64 22.82 16.75
C GLN A 220 -15.67 21.90 16.06
N PHE A 221 -15.22 20.76 15.51
CA PHE A 221 -16.06 19.87 14.70
C PHE A 221 -16.44 18.57 15.41
N GLY A 222 -15.67 18.13 16.40
CA GLY A 222 -15.88 16.89 17.16
C GLY A 222 -16.26 17.09 18.62
N GLY A 223 -16.23 18.33 19.13
CA GLY A 223 -16.64 18.67 20.50
C GLY A 223 -15.63 18.32 21.59
N ALA A 224 -14.42 17.87 21.23
CA ALA A 224 -13.35 17.57 22.19
C ALA A 224 -11.98 18.03 21.66
N PRO A 225 -11.10 18.58 22.52
CA PRO A 225 -9.79 19.05 22.08
C PRO A 225 -8.95 17.91 21.53
N GLY A 226 -8.29 18.16 20.40
CA GLY A 226 -7.37 17.21 19.80
C GLY A 226 -6.11 17.00 20.65
N PRO A 227 -5.28 16.00 20.28
CA PRO A 227 -4.19 15.52 21.13
C PRO A 227 -3.16 16.61 21.51
N LEU A 228 -2.86 17.55 20.61
CA LEU A 228 -1.93 18.66 20.85
C LEU A 228 -2.52 19.82 21.67
N HIS A 229 -3.84 19.84 21.86
CA HIS A 229 -4.57 20.88 22.57
C HIS A 229 -5.11 20.41 23.92
N THR A 230 -4.79 19.18 24.32
CA THR A 230 -5.07 18.67 25.67
C THR A 230 -4.17 19.30 26.73
N ARG A 231 -4.56 19.23 28.01
CA ARG A 231 -3.73 19.67 29.16
C ARG A 231 -2.53 18.76 29.44
N SER A 232 -2.21 17.81 28.56
CA SER A 232 -1.11 16.87 28.75
C SER A 232 0.24 17.59 28.63
N LYS A 233 1.08 17.48 29.66
CA LYS A 233 2.46 18.00 29.64
C LYS A 233 3.28 17.44 28.48
N ARG A 234 2.99 16.20 28.05
CA ARG A 234 3.69 15.55 26.93
C ARG A 234 3.48 16.31 25.61
N PHE A 235 2.27 16.83 25.38
CA PHE A 235 1.87 17.42 24.10
C PHE A 235 1.93 18.95 24.06
N ALA A 236 1.79 19.61 25.22
CA ALA A 236 1.92 21.06 25.32
C ALA A 236 3.28 21.57 24.80
N SER A 237 4.35 20.78 24.96
CA SER A 237 5.68 21.12 24.42
C SER A 237 5.80 20.94 22.91
N MET A 238 5.02 20.03 22.31
CA MET A 238 5.06 19.70 20.88
C MET A 238 4.33 20.74 20.03
N LYS A 239 3.16 21.23 20.50
CA LYS A 239 2.40 22.29 19.80
C LYS A 239 3.26 23.53 19.51
N ASN A 240 4.16 23.88 20.43
CA ASN A 240 5.01 25.05 20.31
C ASN A 240 6.34 24.79 19.55
N ASN A 241 6.51 23.59 18.97
CA ASN A 241 7.73 23.20 18.26
C ASN A 241 7.41 22.52 16.91
N PRO A 242 6.90 23.27 15.93
CA PRO A 242 6.58 22.73 14.59
C PRO A 242 7.81 22.15 13.89
N GLY A 243 9.01 22.70 14.11
CA GLY A 243 10.25 22.16 13.55
C GLY A 243 10.54 20.73 14.02
N LYS A 244 10.27 20.42 15.29
CA LYS A 244 10.40 19.06 15.84
C LYS A 244 9.35 18.11 15.26
N ILE A 245 8.11 18.57 15.08
CA ILE A 245 7.05 17.78 14.42
C ILE A 245 7.48 17.45 12.98
N ALA A 246 7.91 18.46 12.21
CA ALA A 246 8.33 18.28 10.82
C ALA A 246 9.56 17.36 10.68
N ALA A 247 10.51 17.41 11.63
CA ALA A 247 11.62 16.47 11.67
C ALA A 247 11.13 15.03 11.90
N MET A 248 10.23 14.82 12.86
CA MET A 248 9.68 13.51 13.15
C MET A 248 8.83 12.94 12.01
N LEU A 249 8.02 13.76 11.34
CA LEU A 249 7.21 13.33 10.19
C LEU A 249 8.10 12.88 9.02
N ARG A 250 9.20 13.60 8.75
CA ARG A 250 10.21 13.18 7.77
C ARG A 250 10.87 11.87 8.16
N GLU A 251 11.32 11.75 9.42
CA GLU A 251 11.91 10.49 9.90
C GLU A 251 10.94 9.30 9.71
N ILE A 252 9.64 9.46 10.00
CA ILE A 252 8.66 8.39 9.76
C ILE A 252 8.56 8.07 8.25
N GLY A 253 8.52 9.07 7.39
CA GLY A 253 8.40 8.87 5.94
C GLY A 253 9.63 8.23 5.31
N ASP A 254 10.83 8.64 5.71
CA ASP A 254 12.10 8.03 5.27
C ASP A 254 12.09 6.52 5.55
N TYR A 255 11.54 6.09 6.68
CA TYR A 255 11.42 4.66 7.01
C TYR A 255 10.27 3.96 6.30
N GLU A 256 9.15 4.64 6.06
CA GLU A 256 8.06 4.07 5.27
C GLU A 256 8.55 3.73 3.85
N GLU A 257 9.33 4.61 3.23
CA GLU A 257 9.97 4.38 1.93
C GLU A 257 10.98 3.21 1.97
N LEU A 258 11.81 3.12 3.02
CA LEU A 258 12.72 1.99 3.19
C LEU A 258 11.99 0.66 3.44
N SER A 259 10.85 0.69 4.15
CA SER A 259 10.04 -0.50 4.46
C SER A 259 9.20 -0.95 3.27
N SER A 260 8.71 -0.03 2.43
CA SER A 260 7.98 -0.39 1.21
C SER A 260 8.86 -1.14 0.21
N ASN A 261 10.18 -0.92 0.25
CA ASN A 261 11.14 -1.64 -0.58
C ASN A 261 11.33 -3.12 -0.16
N GLN A 262 10.79 -3.56 0.98
CA GLN A 262 10.92 -4.94 1.48
C GLN A 262 9.59 -5.73 1.47
N ASP A 263 8.46 -5.05 1.66
CA ASP A 263 7.14 -5.68 1.72
C ASP A 263 6.31 -5.34 0.48
N GLY A 264 6.43 -6.14 -0.59
CA GLY A 264 5.30 -6.28 -1.53
C GLY A 264 5.46 -5.78 -2.97
N ASP A 265 6.68 -5.65 -3.50
CA ASP A 265 6.94 -5.28 -4.91
C ASP A 265 6.44 -6.30 -5.97
N TRP A 266 5.68 -7.31 -5.54
CA TRP A 266 5.14 -8.40 -6.35
C TRP A 266 3.60 -8.42 -6.36
N GLN A 267 2.94 -7.82 -5.36
CA GLN A 267 1.47 -7.73 -5.31
C GLN A 267 0.95 -6.37 -5.78
N LEU A 268 1.71 -5.28 -5.56
CA LEU A 268 1.42 -3.99 -6.18
C LEU A 268 1.61 -4.06 -7.70
N ASP A 269 2.60 -4.83 -8.14
CA ASP A 269 2.84 -5.12 -9.55
C ASP A 269 1.67 -5.90 -10.18
N GLU A 270 0.94 -6.73 -9.44
CA GLU A 270 -0.24 -7.45 -9.98
C GLU A 270 -1.43 -6.52 -10.23
N ALA A 271 -1.77 -5.64 -9.28
CA ALA A 271 -2.87 -4.69 -9.44
C ALA A 271 -2.54 -3.58 -10.45
N GLU A 272 -1.30 -3.10 -10.45
CA GLU A 272 -0.81 -2.16 -11.45
C GLU A 272 -0.74 -2.84 -12.82
N SER A 273 -0.21 -4.06 -12.94
CA SER A 273 -0.24 -4.84 -14.18
C SER A 273 -1.66 -5.10 -14.68
N LEU A 274 -2.62 -5.37 -13.80
CA LEU A 274 -4.04 -5.49 -14.17
C LEU A 274 -4.56 -4.17 -14.74
N SER A 275 -4.27 -3.04 -14.10
CA SER A 275 -4.65 -1.72 -14.61
C SER A 275 -3.99 -1.42 -15.96
N TRP A 276 -2.71 -1.76 -16.14
CA TRP A 276 -2.00 -1.60 -17.41
C TRP A 276 -2.54 -2.52 -18.50
N MET A 277 -2.91 -3.75 -18.16
CA MET A 277 -3.56 -4.68 -19.09
C MET A 277 -4.95 -4.19 -19.46
N GLU A 278 -5.77 -3.72 -18.52
CA GLU A 278 -7.08 -3.16 -18.81
C GLU A 278 -6.99 -1.94 -19.73
N ASP A 279 -6.02 -1.05 -19.49
CA ASP A 279 -5.78 0.11 -20.37
C ASP A 279 -5.25 -0.30 -21.75
N LEU A 280 -4.36 -1.30 -21.82
CA LEU A 280 -3.88 -1.85 -23.10
C LEU A 280 -5.02 -2.48 -23.90
N TRP A 281 -5.92 -3.23 -23.24
CA TRP A 281 -7.09 -3.83 -23.85
C TRP A 281 -8.08 -2.76 -24.33
N ARG A 282 -8.29 -1.70 -23.53
CA ARG A 282 -9.10 -0.55 -23.92
C ARG A 282 -8.53 0.15 -25.16
N VAL A 283 -7.22 0.41 -25.19
CA VAL A 283 -6.55 1.03 -26.34
C VAL A 283 -6.59 0.12 -27.56
N ALA A 284 -6.43 -1.19 -27.39
CA ALA A 284 -6.55 -2.16 -28.48
C ALA A 284 -7.99 -2.21 -29.05
N ASP A 285 -9.01 -2.17 -28.19
CA ASP A 285 -10.42 -2.15 -28.58
C ASP A 285 -10.80 -0.80 -29.24
N GLU A 286 -10.29 0.32 -28.74
CA GLU A 286 -10.43 1.64 -29.38
C GLU A 286 -9.73 1.67 -30.76
N ALA A 287 -8.53 1.11 -30.88
CA ALA A 287 -7.82 0.98 -32.16
C ALA A 287 -8.54 0.06 -33.14
N GLN A 288 -9.11 -1.05 -32.66
CA GLN A 288 -9.91 -1.96 -33.46
C GLN A 288 -11.21 -1.29 -33.92
N LYS A 289 -11.91 -0.57 -33.05
CA LYS A 289 -13.12 0.20 -33.42
C LYS A 289 -12.82 1.31 -34.42
N VAL A 290 -11.68 1.97 -34.31
CA VAL A 290 -11.22 2.95 -35.31
C VAL A 290 -10.90 2.24 -36.64
N ALA A 291 -10.28 1.07 -36.61
CA ALA A 291 -10.01 0.26 -37.81
C ALA A 291 -11.28 -0.35 -38.44
N GLU A 292 -12.33 -0.62 -37.64
CA GLU A 292 -13.63 -1.11 -38.11
C GLU A 292 -14.56 0.02 -38.57
N ALA A 293 -14.44 1.22 -37.98
CA ALA A 293 -15.20 2.42 -38.37
C ALA A 293 -14.59 3.12 -39.61
N GLU A 294 -13.27 3.07 -39.79
CA GLU A 294 -12.65 3.33 -41.09
C GLU A 294 -12.83 2.12 -42.00
N VAL A 295 -13.99 2.02 -42.65
CA VAL A 295 -14.12 1.23 -43.87
C VAL A 295 -13.37 1.96 -45.00
N CYS A 296 -12.05 2.02 -44.88
CA CYS A 296 -11.15 2.25 -45.97
C CYS A 296 -10.94 0.88 -46.65
N PRO A 297 -11.12 0.74 -47.97
CA PRO A 297 -10.75 -0.50 -48.63
C PRO A 297 -9.28 -0.73 -48.31
N SER A 298 -8.98 -1.84 -47.62
CA SER A 298 -7.61 -2.08 -47.16
C SER A 298 -6.62 -1.83 -48.31
N PRO A 299 -5.49 -1.16 -48.08
CA PRO A 299 -4.51 -0.89 -49.13
C PRO A 299 -4.05 -2.18 -49.87
N ARG A 300 -4.26 -3.36 -49.25
CA ARG A 300 -4.18 -4.69 -49.89
C ARG A 300 -5.21 -4.88 -51.03
N LYS A 301 -6.48 -4.56 -50.84
CA LYS A 301 -7.53 -4.71 -51.88
C LYS A 301 -7.34 -3.74 -53.05
N ALA A 302 -6.95 -2.48 -52.79
CA ALA A 302 -6.66 -1.50 -53.84
C ALA A 302 -5.39 -1.87 -54.64
N GLY A 303 -4.34 -2.34 -53.97
CA GLY A 303 -3.11 -2.83 -54.61
C GLY A 303 -3.31 -4.10 -55.44
N LEU A 304 -4.18 -5.01 -55.00
CA LEU A 304 -4.56 -6.22 -55.77
C LEU A 304 -5.34 -5.88 -57.04
N ALA A 305 -6.25 -4.90 -56.99
CA ALA A 305 -7.00 -4.44 -58.17
C ALA A 305 -6.09 -3.80 -59.23
N ALA A 306 -5.10 -3.00 -58.80
CA ALA A 306 -4.14 -2.36 -59.71
C ALA A 306 -3.23 -3.36 -60.45
N LEU A 307 -3.03 -4.56 -59.89
CA LEU A 307 -2.21 -5.62 -60.47
C LEU A 307 -3.00 -6.53 -61.42
N GLN A 308 -4.34 -6.58 -61.36
CA GLN A 308 -5.15 -7.54 -62.14
C GLN A 308 -4.97 -7.43 -63.66
N GLY A 309 -4.63 -6.25 -64.19
CA GLY A 309 -4.37 -6.03 -65.62
C GLY A 309 -3.00 -6.50 -66.11
N GLU A 310 -2.11 -6.91 -65.21
CA GLU A 310 -0.74 -7.28 -65.53
C GLU A 310 -0.57 -8.80 -65.68
N ALA A 311 0.33 -9.20 -66.58
CA ALA A 311 0.64 -10.60 -66.82
C ALA A 311 1.09 -11.29 -65.52
N LEU A 312 0.61 -12.53 -65.30
CA LEU A 312 0.84 -13.28 -64.06
C LEU A 312 2.32 -13.30 -63.63
N PRO A 313 3.32 -13.53 -64.50
CA PRO A 313 4.72 -13.55 -64.05
C PRO A 313 5.24 -12.20 -63.54
N VAL A 314 4.67 -11.09 -64.01
CA VAL A 314 5.00 -9.74 -63.53
C VAL A 314 4.39 -9.51 -62.14
N ARG A 315 3.15 -9.97 -61.92
CA ARG A 315 2.50 -9.93 -60.60
C ARG A 315 3.26 -10.75 -59.55
N LEU A 316 3.62 -11.99 -59.88
CA LEU A 316 4.38 -12.85 -58.97
C LEU A 316 5.76 -12.25 -58.64
N ALA A 317 6.41 -11.60 -59.62
CA ALA A 317 7.67 -10.90 -59.37
C ALA A 317 7.52 -9.71 -58.40
N VAL A 318 6.36 -9.03 -58.40
CA VAL A 318 6.06 -7.96 -57.43
C VAL A 318 5.81 -8.55 -56.04
N PHE A 319 5.02 -9.62 -55.94
CA PHE A 319 4.75 -10.30 -54.66
C PHE A 319 6.01 -10.87 -54.02
N GLN A 320 6.92 -11.46 -54.82
CA GLN A 320 8.19 -11.97 -54.32
C GLN A 320 9.07 -10.89 -53.66
N VAL A 321 8.93 -9.61 -54.06
CA VAL A 321 9.66 -8.49 -53.45
C VAL A 321 8.93 -7.90 -52.23
N LEU A 322 7.61 -7.82 -52.27
CA LEU A 322 6.82 -7.15 -51.23
C LEU A 322 6.48 -8.06 -50.04
N LEU A 323 6.26 -9.35 -50.29
CA LEU A 323 5.80 -10.34 -49.32
C LEU A 323 6.82 -11.47 -49.10
N GLY A 324 7.77 -11.64 -50.03
CA GLY A 324 8.77 -12.70 -50.00
C GLY A 324 8.35 -13.93 -50.82
N PRO A 325 9.20 -14.96 -50.93
CA PRO A 325 8.92 -16.12 -51.77
C PRO A 325 7.94 -17.14 -51.14
N ALA A 326 7.76 -17.13 -49.81
CA ALA A 326 7.02 -18.14 -49.03
C ALA A 326 5.94 -17.51 -48.13
N ASP A 327 4.99 -16.80 -48.73
CA ASP A 327 3.86 -16.18 -48.00
C ASP A 327 2.62 -17.08 -48.05
N ASP A 328 1.98 -17.31 -46.90
CA ASP A 328 0.82 -18.21 -46.75
C ASP A 328 -0.44 -17.75 -47.51
N SER A 329 -0.45 -16.51 -48.04
CA SER A 329 -1.57 -15.99 -48.83
C SER A 329 -1.55 -16.40 -50.31
N TYR A 330 -0.51 -17.10 -50.77
CA TYR A 330 -0.40 -17.52 -52.17
C TYR A 330 -1.28 -18.73 -52.50
N PRO A 331 -2.09 -18.66 -53.57
CA PRO A 331 -2.75 -19.83 -54.13
C PRO A 331 -1.75 -20.93 -54.49
N GLU A 332 -2.08 -22.19 -54.19
CA GLU A 332 -1.22 -23.35 -54.47
C GLU A 332 -0.81 -23.44 -55.95
N GLU A 333 -1.68 -22.99 -56.85
CA GLU A 333 -1.44 -22.94 -58.30
C GLU A 333 -0.32 -21.97 -58.75
N TRP A 334 0.10 -21.05 -57.86
CA TRP A 334 1.22 -20.13 -58.14
C TRP A 334 2.56 -20.63 -57.60
N LEU A 335 2.55 -21.68 -56.77
CA LEU A 335 3.74 -22.19 -56.10
C LEU A 335 4.44 -23.25 -56.97
N GLU A 336 5.77 -23.27 -56.91
CA GLU A 336 6.56 -24.31 -57.58
C GLU A 336 6.39 -25.66 -56.86
N PRO A 337 6.05 -26.74 -57.59
CA PRO A 337 5.93 -28.07 -57.02
C PRO A 337 7.26 -28.54 -56.43
N GLY A 338 7.33 -28.57 -55.09
CA GLY A 338 8.49 -29.07 -54.34
C GLY A 338 9.10 -28.04 -53.39
N SER A 339 9.08 -26.75 -53.71
CA SER A 339 9.52 -25.69 -52.76
C SER A 339 8.37 -25.12 -51.95
N GLY A 340 7.15 -25.12 -52.49
CA GLY A 340 6.03 -24.39 -51.87
C GLY A 340 6.23 -22.87 -51.90
N GLU A 341 7.11 -22.38 -52.79
CA GLU A 341 7.45 -20.97 -52.94
C GLU A 341 7.10 -20.47 -54.35
N LEU A 342 7.03 -19.15 -54.52
CA LEU A 342 6.88 -18.55 -55.85
C LEU A 342 8.09 -18.87 -56.77
N PRO A 343 7.87 -19.01 -58.09
CA PRO A 343 8.94 -19.25 -59.05
C PRO A 343 10.05 -18.19 -58.98
N SER A 344 11.28 -18.61 -59.24
CA SER A 344 12.43 -17.69 -59.27
C SER A 344 12.27 -16.63 -60.38
N MET A 345 12.94 -15.49 -60.24
CA MET A 345 12.96 -14.43 -61.26
C MET A 345 13.38 -14.92 -62.66
N ALA A 346 14.23 -15.94 -62.75
CA ALA A 346 14.63 -16.54 -64.03
C ALA A 346 13.48 -17.32 -64.67
N ARG A 347 12.76 -18.11 -63.85
CA ARG A 347 11.60 -18.90 -64.29
C ARG A 347 10.42 -18.00 -64.67
N LEU A 348 10.15 -16.95 -63.90
CA LEU A 348 9.13 -15.96 -64.22
C LEU A 348 9.43 -15.23 -65.55
N ALA A 349 10.70 -14.95 -65.83
CA ALA A 349 11.10 -14.31 -67.09
C ALA A 349 10.88 -15.25 -68.29
N GLU A 350 11.19 -16.53 -68.12
CA GLU A 350 10.91 -17.58 -69.10
C GLU A 350 9.40 -17.73 -69.37
N MET A 351 8.58 -17.79 -68.30
CA MET A 351 7.11 -17.86 -68.42
C MET A 351 6.51 -16.65 -69.13
N ALA A 352 7.12 -15.47 -69.00
CA ALA A 352 6.71 -14.25 -69.68
C ALA A 352 7.32 -14.07 -71.08
N GLY A 353 8.24 -14.95 -71.51
CA GLY A 353 8.96 -14.81 -72.78
C GLY A 353 9.81 -13.53 -72.89
N ILE A 354 10.30 -13.02 -71.76
CA ILE A 354 11.10 -11.78 -71.70
C ILE A 354 12.43 -11.99 -70.97
N SER A 355 13.36 -11.05 -71.12
CA SER A 355 14.61 -11.09 -70.36
C SER A 355 14.39 -10.76 -68.88
N VAL A 356 15.20 -11.34 -67.99
CA VAL A 356 15.18 -11.03 -66.54
C VAL A 356 15.32 -9.52 -66.26
N PRO A 357 16.21 -8.76 -66.94
CA PRO A 357 16.26 -7.29 -66.80
C PRO A 357 14.94 -6.60 -67.15
N THR A 358 14.26 -7.03 -68.22
CA THR A 358 12.95 -6.48 -68.63
C THR A 358 11.89 -6.75 -67.57
N LEU A 359 11.86 -7.97 -67.00
CA LEU A 359 10.93 -8.33 -65.93
C LEU A 359 11.18 -7.49 -64.66
N ARG A 360 12.45 -7.31 -64.28
CA ARG A 360 12.83 -6.45 -63.13
C ARG A 360 12.40 -5.01 -63.33
N LYS A 361 12.55 -4.48 -64.55
CA LYS A 361 12.12 -3.11 -64.89
C LYS A 361 10.61 -2.94 -64.71
N ARG A 362 9.80 -3.83 -65.31
CA ARG A 362 8.32 -3.79 -65.19
C ARG A 362 7.86 -3.95 -63.74
N ARG A 363 8.47 -4.87 -63.00
CA ARG A 363 8.22 -5.06 -61.57
C ARG A 363 8.49 -3.77 -60.78
N ASN A 364 9.64 -3.14 -60.99
CA ASN A 364 10.00 -1.92 -60.27
C ASN A 364 9.05 -0.76 -60.63
N GLU A 365 8.67 -0.61 -61.90
CA GLU A 365 7.69 0.40 -62.33
C GLU A 365 6.32 0.20 -61.66
N LEU A 366 5.88 -1.05 -61.47
CA LEU A 366 4.64 -1.36 -60.76
C LEU A 366 4.75 -1.13 -59.25
N ILE A 367 5.88 -1.48 -58.63
CA ILE A 367 6.13 -1.19 -57.21
C ILE A 367 6.11 0.32 -56.97
N GLU A 368 6.73 1.11 -57.84
CA GLU A 368 6.68 2.58 -57.73
C GLU A 368 5.25 3.10 -57.93
N LYS A 369 4.49 2.61 -58.92
CA LYS A 369 3.08 2.98 -59.08
C LYS A 369 2.24 2.66 -57.85
N LEU A 370 2.45 1.51 -57.21
CA LEU A 370 1.77 1.14 -55.96
C LEU A 370 2.12 2.11 -54.83
N LYS A 371 3.40 2.48 -54.69
CA LYS A 371 3.84 3.47 -53.68
C LYS A 371 3.23 4.86 -53.92
N TYR A 372 3.17 5.32 -55.16
CA TYR A 372 2.58 6.64 -55.49
C TYR A 372 1.05 6.64 -55.40
N GLY A 373 0.38 5.53 -55.73
CA GLY A 373 -1.08 5.39 -55.58
C GLY A 373 -1.53 5.40 -54.11
N LEU A 374 -0.76 4.78 -53.22
CA LEU A 374 -0.99 4.82 -51.77
C LEU A 374 -0.83 6.23 -51.17
N ASN A 375 0.09 7.04 -51.72
CA ASN A 375 0.33 8.40 -51.25
C ASN A 375 -0.68 9.44 -51.80
N ALA A 376 -1.30 9.18 -52.96
CA ALA A 376 -2.29 10.09 -53.55
C ALA A 376 -3.65 10.03 -52.83
N GLU A 377 -4.04 8.87 -52.28
CA GLU A 377 -5.28 8.73 -51.51
C GLU A 377 -5.14 9.29 -50.08
N ALA A 378 -3.95 9.20 -49.47
CA ALA A 378 -3.67 9.79 -48.16
C ALA A 378 -3.68 11.34 -48.15
N GLY A 379 -3.62 11.99 -49.32
CA GLY A 379 -3.65 13.44 -49.47
C GLY A 379 -5.03 14.05 -49.72
N SER A 380 -6.08 13.24 -49.90
CA SER A 380 -7.44 13.71 -50.22
C SER A 380 -8.40 13.76 -49.02
N THR A 381 -7.93 13.42 -47.82
CA THR A 381 -8.68 13.46 -46.55
C THR A 381 -8.05 14.46 -45.57
N ARG A 382 -7.84 15.70 -46.02
CA ARG A 382 -7.62 16.85 -45.14
C ARG A 382 -8.57 17.98 -45.44
#